data_AF-A0A9W8E3L8-F1
#
_entry.id   AF-A0A9W8E3L8-F1
#
_cell.length_a   1.000
_cell.length_b   1.000
_cell.length_c   1.000
_cell.angle_alpha   90.00
_cell.angle_beta   90.00
_cell.angle_gamma   90.00
#
_symmetry.space_group_name_H-M   'P 1'
#
loop_
_entity.id
_entity.type
_entity.pdbx_description
1 polymer ?
#
loop_
_entity_poly.entity_id
_entity_poly.type
_entity_poly.pdbx_seq_one_letter_code
_entity_poly.pdbx_strand_id
1 'polypeptide(L)'
;MASRQLFATRLVSPMRQLVRRNYSIQVAPQVQAEIDATRAHADKTAELWRRITLYFFAPLLGVTGYVVYGMAQDHLHHLQEHPPQFKAYDYLHIRNRPFPWGNGEHSLFHNPLVNPEPEE
;
A
#
# COMPACT_ATOMS: atom_id res chain seq x y z
N MET A 1 -40.88 -23.60 -55.85
CA MET A 1 -40.39 -22.33 -56.43
C MET A 1 -40.03 -21.38 -55.29
N ALA A 2 -38.86 -20.76 -55.37
CA ALA A 2 -38.23 -19.99 -54.31
C ALA A 2 -38.83 -18.58 -54.17
N SER A 3 -38.92 -18.07 -52.94
CA SER A 3 -38.99 -16.62 -52.70
C SER A 3 -38.03 -16.25 -51.58
N ARG A 4 -37.08 -15.39 -51.95
CA ARG A 4 -35.94 -14.89 -51.18
C ARG A 4 -36.33 -13.56 -50.50
N GLN A 5 -35.84 -13.41 -49.27
CA GLN A 5 -35.16 -12.22 -48.74
C GLN A 5 -35.92 -10.89 -48.69
N LEU A 6 -36.12 -10.34 -47.49
CA LEU A 6 -36.06 -8.89 -47.24
C LEU A 6 -35.48 -8.63 -45.83
N PHE A 7 -34.15 -8.62 -45.71
CA PHE A 7 -33.48 -7.93 -44.61
C PHE A 7 -33.39 -6.45 -44.95
N ALA A 8 -34.13 -5.61 -44.22
CA ALA A 8 -34.04 -4.15 -44.34
C ALA A 8 -32.80 -3.65 -43.58
N THR A 9 -31.66 -3.53 -44.26
CA THR A 9 -30.48 -2.85 -43.74
C THR A 9 -30.70 -1.33 -43.86
N ARG A 10 -30.88 -0.66 -42.72
CA ARG A 10 -30.96 0.80 -42.63
C ARG A 10 -29.70 1.44 -43.22
N LEU A 11 -29.86 2.27 -44.26
CA LEU A 11 -28.80 3.11 -44.80
C LEU A 11 -28.40 4.19 -43.78
N VAL A 12 -27.39 3.92 -42.96
CA VAL A 12 -26.77 4.94 -42.11
C VAL A 12 -25.76 5.71 -42.95
N SER A 13 -25.95 7.03 -43.06
CA SER A 13 -25.17 7.96 -43.88
C SER A 13 -23.63 7.82 -43.68
N PRO A 14 -22.83 7.68 -44.76
CA PRO A 14 -21.37 7.54 -44.67
C PRO A 14 -20.64 8.84 -44.29
N MET A 15 -21.31 10.00 -44.37
CA MET A 15 -20.66 11.30 -44.17
C MET A 15 -20.16 11.52 -42.74
N ARG A 16 -20.86 11.00 -41.72
CA ARG A 16 -20.44 11.13 -40.31
C ARG A 16 -19.18 10.33 -39.99
N GLN A 17 -18.97 9.21 -40.70
CA GLN A 17 -17.79 8.35 -40.55
C GLN A 17 -16.56 8.97 -41.23
N LEU A 18 -16.74 9.63 -42.37
CA LEU A 18 -15.67 10.31 -43.10
C LEU A 18 -15.14 11.55 -42.36
N VAL A 19 -16.02 12.37 -41.79
CA VAL A 19 -15.61 13.55 -41.00
C VAL A 19 -14.85 13.13 -39.72
N ARG A 20 -15.32 12.09 -39.02
CA ARG A 20 -14.61 11.52 -37.86
C ARG A 20 -13.24 10.97 -38.22
N ARG A 21 -13.12 10.28 -39.36
CA ARG A 21 -11.85 9.72 -39.84
C ARG A 21 -10.83 10.81 -40.16
N ASN A 22 -11.22 11.88 -40.82
CA ASN A 22 -10.30 12.98 -41.15
C ASN A 22 -9.80 13.74 -39.91
N TYR A 23 -10.68 13.98 -38.94
CA TYR A 23 -10.30 14.57 -37.66
C TYR A 23 -9.32 13.65 -36.90
N SER A 24 -9.59 12.34 -36.85
CA SER A 24 -8.68 11.38 -36.20
C SER A 24 -7.31 11.27 -36.88
N ILE A 25 -7.21 11.46 -38.21
CA ILE A 25 -5.93 11.38 -38.93
C ILE A 25 -5.03 12.59 -38.61
N GLN A 26 -5.61 13.77 -38.36
CA GLN A 26 -4.86 14.98 -38.02
C GLN A 26 -4.43 15.01 -36.55
N VAL A 27 -5.25 14.44 -35.65
CA VAL A 27 -5.00 14.42 -34.20
C VAL A 27 -4.16 13.21 -33.77
N ALA A 28 -4.26 12.07 -34.47
CA ALA A 28 -3.49 10.86 -34.18
C ALA A 28 -1.96 11.07 -34.04
N PRO A 29 -1.26 11.80 -34.94
CA PRO A 29 0.18 12.02 -34.78
C PRO A 29 0.53 12.89 -33.56
N GLN A 30 -0.33 13.84 -33.21
CA GLN A 30 -0.13 14.70 -32.03
C GLN A 30 -0.30 13.90 -30.74
N VAL A 31 -1.34 13.06 -30.67
CA VAL A 31 -1.58 12.15 -29.54
C VAL A 31 -0.46 11.11 -29.41
N GLN A 32 0.03 10.57 -30.54
CA GLN A 32 1.14 9.64 -30.52
C GLN A 32 2.43 10.31 -30.00
N ALA A 33 2.73 11.53 -30.46
CA ALA A 33 3.86 12.31 -29.97
C ALA A 33 3.74 12.64 -28.47
N GLU A 34 2.53 12.93 -27.98
CA GLU A 34 2.28 13.14 -26.55
C GLU A 34 2.52 11.86 -25.74
N ILE A 35 1.98 10.71 -26.19
CA ILE A 35 2.19 9.40 -25.56
C ILE A 35 3.68 9.08 -25.48
N ASP A 36 4.42 9.29 -26.56
CA ASP A 36 5.84 9.00 -26.61
C ASP A 36 6.65 9.98 -25.73
N ALA A 37 6.25 11.25 -25.66
CA ALA A 37 6.82 12.22 -24.73
C ALA A 37 6.55 11.84 -23.26
N THR A 38 5.33 11.41 -22.94
CA THR A 38 4.96 10.93 -21.60
C THR A 38 5.75 9.68 -21.23
N ARG A 39 5.91 8.72 -22.15
CA ARG A 39 6.74 7.52 -21.94
C ARG A 39 8.19 7.89 -21.66
N ALA A 40 8.79 8.72 -22.51
CA ALA A 40 10.17 9.18 -22.33
C ALA A 40 10.38 9.94 -21.01
N HIS A 41 9.39 10.72 -20.57
CA HIS A 41 9.42 11.37 -19.27
C HIS A 41 9.30 10.38 -18.12
N ALA A 42 8.39 9.40 -18.22
CA ALA A 42 8.18 8.36 -17.22
C ALA A 42 9.44 7.49 -17.04
N ASP A 43 10.10 7.10 -18.13
CA ASP A 43 11.33 6.28 -18.08
C ASP A 43 12.45 6.99 -17.31
N LYS A 44 12.65 8.29 -17.58
CA LYS A 44 13.64 9.11 -16.88
C LYS A 44 13.30 9.27 -15.40
N THR A 45 12.03 9.53 -15.10
CA THR A 45 11.55 9.70 -13.73
C THR A 45 11.65 8.40 -12.94
N ALA A 46 11.28 7.26 -13.54
CA ALA A 46 11.40 5.95 -12.92
C ALA A 46 12.85 5.59 -12.59
N GLU A 47 13.78 5.85 -13.52
CA GLU A 47 15.21 5.63 -13.28
C GLU A 47 15.76 6.54 -12.17
N LEU A 48 15.34 7.80 -12.12
CA LEU A 48 15.71 8.71 -11.04
C LEU A 48 15.23 8.19 -9.67
N TRP A 49 13.96 7.78 -9.55
CA TRP A 49 13.44 7.23 -8.31
C TRP A 49 14.10 5.91 -7.92
N ARG A 50 14.39 5.04 -8.88
CA ARG A 50 15.15 3.80 -8.63
C ARG A 50 16.52 4.11 -8.01
N ARG A 51 17.22 5.11 -8.53
CA ARG A 51 18.53 5.54 -7.99
C ARG A 51 18.40 6.14 -6.60
N ILE A 52 17.43 7.02 -6.36
CA ILE A 52 17.22 7.61 -5.03
C ILE A 52 16.91 6.50 -4.01
N THR A 53 16.01 5.58 -4.34
CA THR A 53 15.67 4.45 -3.45
C THR A 53 16.90 3.60 -3.13
N LEU A 54 17.69 3.23 -4.13
CA LEU A 54 18.83 2.32 -3.93
C LEU A 54 20.05 3.01 -3.30
N TYR A 55 20.34 4.25 -3.66
CA TYR A 55 21.56 4.92 -3.22
C TYR A 55 21.38 5.82 -1.99
N PHE A 56 20.17 6.28 -1.72
CA PHE A 56 19.89 7.11 -0.55
C PHE A 56 19.12 6.32 0.52
N PHE A 57 17.95 5.78 0.16
CA PHE A 57 17.10 5.12 1.15
C PHE A 57 17.66 3.79 1.63
N ALA A 58 18.26 2.96 0.77
CA ALA A 58 18.84 1.69 1.20
C ALA A 58 19.95 1.85 2.26
N PRO A 59 20.98 2.72 2.09
CA PRO A 59 21.97 2.93 3.14
C PRO A 59 21.38 3.61 4.38
N LEU A 60 20.44 4.56 4.21
CA LEU A 60 19.74 5.19 5.33
C LEU A 60 19.01 4.15 6.20
N LEU A 61 18.27 3.24 5.58
CA LEU A 61 17.61 2.13 6.27
C LEU A 61 18.61 1.22 6.99
N GLY A 62 19.78 0.96 6.39
CA GLY A 62 20.85 0.20 7.04
C GLY A 62 21.34 0.87 8.33
N VAL A 63 21.62 2.18 8.28
CA VAL A 63 22.09 2.95 9.45
C VAL A 63 20.99 3.02 10.52
N THR A 64 19.76 3.36 10.14
CA THR A 64 18.63 3.41 11.08
C THR A 64 18.37 2.03 11.70
N GLY A 65 18.43 0.96 10.90
CA GLY A 65 18.29 -0.41 11.39
C GLY A 65 19.34 -0.78 12.43
N TYR A 66 20.61 -0.41 12.21
CA TYR A 66 21.68 -0.63 13.18
C TYR A 66 21.44 0.11 14.51
N VAL A 67 21.05 1.39 14.45
CA VAL A 67 20.77 2.19 15.65
C VAL A 67 19.59 1.62 16.44
N VAL A 68 18.47 1.35 15.75
CA VAL A 68 17.27 0.80 16.38
C VAL A 68 17.53 -0.59 16.96
N TYR A 69 18.36 -1.40 16.29
CA TYR A 69 18.78 -2.69 16.83
C TYR A 69 19.50 -2.54 18.17
N GLY A 70 20.47 -1.61 18.28
CA GLY A 70 21.15 -1.31 19.54
C GLY A 70 20.17 -0.90 20.64
N MET A 71 19.28 0.05 20.35
CA MET A 71 18.25 0.50 21.29
C MET A 71 17.30 -0.63 21.73
N ALA A 72 16.98 -1.55 20.82
CA ALA A 72 16.17 -2.72 21.13
C ALA A 72 16.91 -3.70 22.06
N GLN A 73 18.22 -3.91 21.86
CA GLN A 73 19.02 -4.73 22.77
C GLN A 73 19.11 -4.09 24.16
N ASP A 74 19.34 -2.77 24.23
CA ASP A 74 19.37 -2.03 25.49
C ASP A 74 18.02 -2.14 26.24
N HIS A 75 16.91 -2.07 25.52
CA HIS A 75 15.58 -2.27 26.09
C HIS A 75 15.39 -3.68 26.67
N LEU A 76 15.85 -4.71 25.95
CA LEU A 76 15.79 -6.09 26.44
C LEU A 76 16.68 -6.31 27.66
N HIS A 77 17.88 -5.73 27.66
CA HIS A 77 18.78 -5.77 28.82
C HIS A 77 18.12 -5.10 30.03
N HIS A 78 17.52 -3.92 29.84
CA HIS A 78 16.79 -3.23 30.90
C HIS A 78 15.64 -4.08 31.47
N LEU A 79 14.87 -4.76 30.63
CA LEU A 79 13.80 -5.66 31.08
C LEU A 79 14.32 -6.87 31.88
N GLN A 80 15.54 -7.34 31.59
CA GLN A 80 16.16 -8.43 32.34
C GLN A 80 16.67 -7.98 33.72
N GLU A 81 17.29 -6.80 33.81
CA GLU A 81 17.79 -6.24 35.08
C GLU A 81 16.66 -5.68 35.96
N HIS A 82 15.64 -5.11 35.31
CA HIS A 82 14.53 -4.42 35.95
C HIS A 82 13.20 -4.91 35.35
N PRO A 83 12.80 -6.16 35.66
CA PRO A 83 11.53 -6.69 35.17
C PRO A 83 10.37 -5.84 35.71
N PRO A 84 9.35 -5.54 34.88
CA PRO A 84 8.20 -4.78 35.32
C PRO A 84 7.44 -5.58 36.38
N GLN A 85 7.17 -4.92 37.51
CA GLN A 85 6.45 -5.52 38.62
C GLN A 85 5.01 -5.04 38.60
N PHE A 86 4.08 -5.94 38.95
CA PHE A 86 2.68 -5.58 39.02
C PHE A 86 2.47 -4.59 40.17
N LYS A 87 1.85 -3.46 39.85
CA LYS A 87 1.40 -2.48 40.85
C LYS A 87 -0.06 -2.18 40.63
N ALA A 88 -0.88 -2.54 41.61
CA ALA A 88 -2.34 -2.39 41.60
C ALA A 88 -2.76 -0.91 41.76
N TYR A 89 -2.49 -0.10 40.74
CA TYR A 89 -3.08 1.22 40.65
C TYR A 89 -4.52 1.12 40.14
N ASP A 90 -5.43 1.89 40.71
CA ASP A 90 -6.88 1.83 40.41
C ASP A 90 -7.22 2.06 38.93
N TYR A 91 -6.32 2.72 38.18
CA TYR A 91 -6.49 3.00 36.76
C TYR A 91 -5.85 1.97 35.83
N LEU A 92 -5.10 1.00 36.36
CA LEU A 92 -4.50 -0.08 35.58
C LEU A 92 -5.40 -1.32 35.61
N HIS A 93 -5.31 -2.14 34.55
CA HIS A 93 -6.05 -3.40 34.43
C HIS A 93 -7.58 -3.30 34.61
N ILE A 94 -8.17 -2.12 34.45
CA ILE A 94 -9.64 -1.96 34.50
C ILE A 94 -10.27 -2.71 33.33
N ARG A 95 -11.23 -3.59 33.62
CA ARG A 95 -12.00 -4.31 32.61
C ARG A 95 -13.47 -4.42 33.01
N ASN A 96 -14.35 -3.76 32.24
CA ASN A 96 -15.80 -3.81 32.45
C ASN A 96 -16.45 -5.08 31.88
N ARG A 97 -15.87 -5.64 30.82
CA ARG A 97 -16.35 -6.82 30.09
C ARG A 97 -15.15 -7.64 29.62
N PRO A 98 -15.24 -8.99 29.56
CA PRO A 98 -14.17 -9.81 29.03
C PRO A 98 -13.95 -9.55 27.53
N PHE A 99 -12.71 -9.75 27.07
CA PHE A 99 -12.38 -9.72 25.65
C PHE A 99 -13.08 -10.88 24.91
N PRO A 100 -13.41 -10.71 23.61
CA PRO A 100 -14.14 -11.72 22.83
C PRO A 100 -13.25 -12.88 22.31
N TRP A 101 -12.03 -13.03 22.81
CA TRP A 101 -11.07 -14.07 22.41
C TRP A 101 -10.38 -14.70 23.62
N GLY A 102 -9.81 -15.89 23.43
CA GLY A 102 -9.00 -16.58 24.44
C GLY A 102 -9.78 -16.82 25.74
N ASN A 103 -9.11 -16.57 26.87
CA ASN A 103 -9.71 -16.58 28.22
C ASN A 103 -10.50 -15.29 28.55
N GLY A 104 -10.54 -14.33 27.62
CA GLY A 104 -11.14 -13.02 27.81
C GLY A 104 -10.33 -12.07 28.67
N GLU A 105 -9.21 -12.49 29.26
CA GLU A 105 -8.41 -11.70 30.21
C GLU A 105 -7.30 -10.92 29.56
N HIS A 106 -6.62 -11.55 28.62
CA HIS A 106 -5.50 -10.96 27.92
C HIS A 106 -5.94 -10.13 26.71
N SER A 107 -5.32 -8.97 26.55
CA SER A 107 -5.46 -8.18 25.32
C SER A 107 -4.86 -8.94 24.13
N LEU A 108 -5.19 -8.51 22.90
CA LEU A 108 -4.74 -9.20 21.68
C LEU A 108 -3.20 -9.25 21.54
N PHE A 109 -2.52 -8.24 22.08
CA PHE A 109 -1.05 -8.13 22.07
C PHE A 109 -0.50 -8.22 23.50
N HIS A 110 -1.09 -9.06 24.34
CA HIS A 110 -0.57 -9.30 25.68
C HIS A 110 0.80 -10.01 25.60
N ASN A 111 1.80 -9.46 26.29
CA ASN A 111 3.14 -10.00 26.38
C ASN A 111 3.53 -10.16 27.87
N PRO A 112 3.69 -11.40 28.38
CA PRO A 112 4.04 -11.66 29.78
C PRO A 112 5.37 -11.02 30.23
N LEU A 113 6.28 -10.70 29.30
CA LEU A 113 7.55 -10.05 29.62
C LEU A 113 7.39 -8.58 30.06
N VAL A 114 6.32 -7.91 29.60
CA VAL A 114 6.15 -6.46 29.79
C VAL A 114 4.83 -6.06 30.42
N ASN A 115 3.85 -6.97 30.43
CA ASN A 115 2.54 -6.77 31.03
C ASN A 115 2.49 -7.58 32.33
N PRO A 116 2.89 -7.01 33.47
CA PRO A 116 2.88 -7.74 34.72
C PRO A 116 1.46 -7.99 35.19
N GLU A 117 1.25 -9.16 35.78
CA GLU A 117 -0.03 -9.60 36.34
C GLU A 117 0.10 -9.78 37.86
N PRO A 118 -1.01 -9.78 38.62
CA PRO A 118 -0.96 -10.10 40.04
C PRO A 118 -0.29 -11.46 40.27
N GLU A 119 0.65 -11.55 41.20
CA GLU A 119 1.17 -12.85 41.65
C GLU A 119 0.02 -13.62 42.32
N GLU A 120 -0.24 -14.85 41.87
CA GLU A 120 -1.25 -15.76 42.45
C GLU A 120 -0.91 -16.18 43.89
#